data_AF-A0A9X8E3W5-F1
#
_entry.id   AF-A0A9X8E3W5-F1
#
_cell.length_a   1.000
_cell.length_b   1.000
_cell.length_c   1.000
_cell.angle_alpha   90.00
_cell.angle_beta   90.00
_cell.angle_gamma   90.00
#
_symmetry.space_group_name_H-M   'P 1'
#
loop_
_entity.id
_entity.type
_entity.pdbx_description
1 polymer ?
#
loop_
_entity_poly.entity_id
_entity_poly.type
_entity_poly.pdbx_seq_one_letter_code
_entity_poly.pdbx_strand_id
1 'polypeptide(L)'
;MVAFPILQTPPQAVEPSPMVAMKRSRLQELGVGEYATLDSPKRLAHDTSAWRNLPNPMGAANWFSLLTMLWMDPLIHLGAKRPLQEQDVWQLCPQDTAAHLNQTFQSHWGHEVRSQTHPNYTRALWRTLQFKTLWTTALYGFCSALSLLQPVVIKFLLEFLQASPFADNQPVHTPMGISSGYVLATLLTVLSFLSVTLQDYGQFLTSNLGVNAKSIVMDCVYLKTLQLSGGAKRAMSSGEIVTLSSVDSERVYQGYLGGPWVLMAPLTLVVLFVLVGIEMGPVVGLVGGMSMALVLYWGFISSKAVGEVRRQVLTVQAERVKLTSEALQGVRVVKLYAWESYLERRIDAIRSDELRLLRSYQYHRVLNTIVLSIAPVLSLALCLAVYVAQGYQLTTSVAFTTLAYMNVARMPCSVFSSSVMGVSEAVASCIRIGKFMSLNEVVLSVDPPLQTTPIEATVQMQRANFSWNIDPSGRQEASEIEGPMTLKDISLTIAPNTLTIVVGPVGSGKSSLISALLGEIHQISGSRLVNGRVAYVNQEAWIQHATLKDNILFTSAFDDVKYDR
;
A
#
# COMPACT_ATOMS: atom_id res chain seq x y z
N MET A 1 -7.85 14.99 5.03
CA MET A 1 -8.53 15.19 3.73
C MET A 1 -9.19 16.55 3.80
N VAL A 2 -8.74 17.49 2.97
CA VAL A 2 -9.10 18.91 3.03
C VAL A 2 -10.60 19.08 2.75
N ALA A 3 -11.30 19.79 3.65
CA ALA A 3 -12.71 20.10 3.57
C ALA A 3 -12.92 21.45 2.86
N PHE A 4 -13.84 21.50 1.91
CA PHE A 4 -14.43 22.76 1.41
C PHE A 4 -15.87 22.86 1.93
N PRO A 5 -16.32 24.03 2.43
CA PRO A 5 -17.73 24.29 2.67
C PRO A 5 -18.42 24.92 1.44
N ILE A 6 -19.69 24.56 1.28
CA ILE A 6 -20.66 25.04 0.29
C ILE A 6 -21.50 26.17 0.91
N LEU A 7 -22.12 26.99 0.03
CA LEU A 7 -23.36 27.82 0.12
C LEU A 7 -23.02 29.29 -0.20
N GLN A 8 -23.72 30.09 -1.03
CA GLN A 8 -25.06 30.07 -1.67
C GLN A 8 -25.08 31.28 -2.64
N THR A 9 -25.54 31.22 -3.90
CA THR A 9 -26.87 31.64 -4.42
C THR A 9 -26.77 31.82 -5.96
N PRO A 10 -27.84 31.66 -6.75
CA PRO A 10 -27.79 31.76 -8.21
C PRO A 10 -28.13 33.16 -8.72
N PRO A 11 -27.64 33.58 -9.90
CA PRO A 11 -28.32 34.60 -10.68
C PRO A 11 -28.76 34.08 -12.05
N GLN A 12 -30.09 34.17 -12.25
CA GLN A 12 -30.82 34.62 -13.43
C GLN A 12 -30.51 34.03 -14.82
N ALA A 13 -31.58 33.51 -15.42
CA ALA A 13 -31.69 33.14 -16.83
C ALA A 13 -31.43 34.34 -17.75
N VAL A 14 -30.56 34.15 -18.74
CA VAL A 14 -30.37 35.06 -19.87
C VAL A 14 -30.85 34.33 -21.13
N GLU A 15 -31.83 34.90 -21.83
CA GLU A 15 -32.35 34.44 -23.11
C GLU A 15 -31.27 34.42 -24.22
N PRO A 16 -31.39 33.55 -25.24
CA PRO A 16 -30.39 33.45 -26.30
C PRO A 16 -30.60 34.56 -27.34
N SER A 17 -29.56 35.37 -27.57
CA SER A 17 -29.55 36.36 -28.67
C SER A 17 -28.99 35.75 -29.97
N PRO A 18 -29.49 36.15 -31.16
CA PRO A 18 -29.24 35.44 -32.41
C PRO A 18 -27.99 35.99 -33.10
N MET A 19 -26.90 35.22 -33.15
CA MET A 19 -25.78 35.52 -34.06
C MET A 19 -25.05 34.24 -34.49
N VAL A 20 -25.72 33.46 -35.35
CA VAL A 20 -25.08 32.44 -36.18
C VAL A 20 -25.15 32.94 -37.63
N ALA A 21 -24.28 33.87 -38.01
CA ALA A 21 -23.93 34.19 -39.41
C ALA A 21 -22.96 35.38 -39.54
N MET A 22 -21.87 35.49 -38.78
CA MET A 22 -20.83 36.49 -39.10
C MET A 22 -19.51 36.22 -38.38
N LYS A 23 -18.76 35.18 -38.79
CA LYS A 23 -17.40 34.98 -38.27
C LYS A 23 -16.48 34.14 -39.17
N ARG A 24 -16.53 34.38 -40.49
CA ARG A 24 -15.50 33.88 -41.43
C ARG A 24 -14.66 34.98 -42.10
N SER A 25 -15.10 36.24 -42.11
CA SER A 25 -14.37 37.33 -42.77
C SER A 25 -13.47 38.16 -41.84
N ARG A 26 -13.72 38.21 -40.52
CA ARG A 26 -12.86 38.95 -39.56
C ARG A 26 -11.66 38.16 -39.01
N LEU A 27 -11.54 36.87 -39.33
CA LEU A 27 -10.41 36.03 -38.89
C LEU A 27 -9.19 36.11 -39.82
N GLN A 28 -9.32 36.75 -40.98
CA GLN A 28 -8.20 36.99 -41.91
C GLN A 28 -7.58 38.39 -41.79
N GLU A 29 -8.27 39.36 -41.16
CA GLU A 29 -7.75 40.72 -40.95
C GLU A 29 -6.95 40.89 -39.65
N LEU A 30 -7.05 39.92 -38.73
CA LEU A 30 -6.15 39.83 -37.59
C LEU A 30 -4.95 39.00 -38.06
N GLY A 31 -3.82 39.65 -38.32
CA GLY A 31 -2.54 39.02 -38.69
C GLY A 31 -2.03 38.07 -37.61
N VAL A 32 -2.69 36.91 -37.49
CA VAL A 32 -2.24 35.77 -36.69
C VAL A 32 -1.17 35.09 -37.52
N GLY A 33 0.05 35.61 -37.38
CA GLY A 33 1.25 34.86 -37.68
C GLY A 33 1.22 33.52 -36.96
N GLU A 34 1.87 32.54 -37.59
CA GLU A 34 2.25 31.21 -37.11
C GLU A 34 1.76 30.86 -35.71
N TYR A 35 1.08 29.70 -35.58
CA TYR A 35 0.89 29.03 -34.31
C TYR A 35 2.22 29.01 -33.56
N ALA A 36 2.39 29.96 -32.62
CA ALA A 36 3.50 29.95 -31.70
C ALA A 36 3.31 28.65 -30.92
N THR A 37 4.14 27.67 -31.22
CA THR A 37 4.37 26.54 -30.33
C THR A 37 4.50 27.14 -28.95
N LEU A 38 3.61 26.75 -28.03
CA LEU A 38 3.79 27.05 -26.62
C LEU A 38 5.12 26.42 -26.24
N ASP A 39 6.18 27.22 -26.31
CA ASP A 39 7.49 26.84 -25.84
C ASP A 39 7.29 26.49 -24.37
N SER A 40 7.35 25.18 -24.09
CA SER A 40 7.62 24.69 -22.75
C SER A 40 8.73 25.55 -22.15
N PRO A 41 8.61 26.00 -20.89
CA PRO A 41 9.51 26.99 -20.31
C PRO A 41 10.96 26.63 -20.65
N LYS A 42 11.64 27.53 -21.37
CA LYS A 42 13.00 27.34 -21.88
C LYS A 42 13.82 26.67 -20.78
N ARG A 43 14.29 25.44 -21.06
CA ARG A 43 15.24 24.73 -20.19
C ARG A 43 16.38 25.71 -19.92
N LEU A 44 16.46 26.20 -18.68
CA LEU A 44 17.73 26.70 -18.16
C LEU A 44 18.65 25.49 -18.18
N ALA A 45 19.42 25.37 -19.26
CA ALA A 45 20.54 24.46 -19.39
C ALA A 45 21.59 24.91 -18.37
N HIS A 46 21.39 24.51 -17.12
CA HIS A 46 22.48 24.37 -16.20
C HIS A 46 22.98 22.94 -16.35
N ASP A 47 24.26 22.83 -16.76
CA ASP A 47 25.14 21.67 -16.71
C ASP A 47 25.32 21.11 -15.28
N THR A 48 24.23 20.81 -14.61
CA THR A 48 24.25 19.97 -13.41
C THR A 48 23.81 18.59 -13.88
N SER A 49 24.70 17.61 -13.82
CA SER A 49 24.37 16.21 -14.03
C SER A 49 23.03 15.90 -13.36
N ALA A 50 22.07 15.37 -14.13
CA ALA A 50 20.78 14.97 -13.58
C ALA A 50 21.05 14.09 -12.35
N TRP A 51 20.51 14.46 -11.19
CA TRP A 51 20.75 13.73 -9.93
C TRP A 51 20.31 12.26 -10.04
N ARG A 52 19.40 11.97 -10.98
CA ARG A 52 19.05 10.61 -11.41
C ARG A 52 20.24 9.75 -11.83
N ASN A 53 21.33 10.32 -12.34
CA ASN A 53 22.51 9.57 -12.75
C ASN A 53 23.55 9.46 -11.63
N LEU A 54 23.33 10.14 -10.51
CA LEU A 54 24.20 10.07 -9.35
C LEU A 54 23.74 8.95 -8.40
N PRO A 55 24.66 8.29 -7.70
CA PRO A 55 24.31 7.34 -6.66
C PRO A 55 23.54 8.03 -5.54
N ASN A 56 22.67 7.27 -4.87
CA ASN A 56 21.88 7.80 -3.77
C ASN A 56 22.79 8.30 -2.62
N PRO A 57 22.62 9.55 -2.15
CA PRO A 57 23.44 10.12 -1.07
C PRO A 57 23.34 9.31 0.23
N MET A 58 22.24 8.59 0.46
CA MET A 58 22.06 7.70 1.62
C MET A 58 23.17 6.63 1.70
N GLY A 59 23.69 6.16 0.56
CA GLY A 59 24.74 5.14 0.52
C GLY A 59 26.14 5.65 0.93
N ALA A 60 26.39 6.95 0.78
CA ALA A 60 27.65 7.60 1.13
C ALA A 60 27.55 8.48 2.39
N ALA A 61 26.35 8.62 2.96
CA ALA A 61 26.10 9.46 4.12
C ALA A 61 26.75 8.88 5.38
N ASN A 62 27.39 9.75 6.17
CA ASN A 62 27.85 9.41 7.51
C ASN A 62 26.65 9.06 8.42
N TRP A 63 26.89 8.25 9.46
CA TRP A 63 25.86 7.83 10.41
C TRP A 63 25.07 9.01 11.01
N PHE A 64 25.72 10.14 11.26
CA PHE A 64 25.07 11.34 11.80
C PHE A 64 24.09 11.96 10.79
N SER A 65 24.49 12.07 9.52
CA SER A 65 23.63 12.58 8.44
C SER A 65 22.46 11.63 8.16
N LEU A 66 22.68 10.33 8.29
CA LEU A 66 21.61 9.32 8.19
C LEU A 66 20.60 9.44 9.35
N LEU A 67 21.09 9.58 10.58
CA LEU A 67 20.26 9.70 11.78
C LEU A 67 19.41 10.97 11.79
N THR A 68 20.00 12.10 11.38
CA THR A 68 19.35 13.41 11.33
C THR A 68 18.63 13.70 10.00
N MET A 69 18.73 12.79 9.03
CA MET A 69 18.20 12.93 7.66
C MET A 69 18.74 14.14 6.87
N LEU A 70 19.87 14.73 7.27
CA LEU A 70 20.50 15.87 6.59
C LEU A 70 20.88 15.59 5.13
N TRP A 71 21.00 14.32 4.74
CA TRP A 71 21.23 13.93 3.35
C TRP A 71 20.09 14.37 2.40
N MET A 72 18.89 14.65 2.92
CA MET A 72 17.76 15.17 2.14
C MET A 72 17.79 16.69 1.93
N ASP A 73 18.58 17.44 2.69
CA ASP A 73 18.63 18.92 2.64
C ASP A 73 18.84 19.48 1.23
N PRO A 74 19.73 18.95 0.38
CA PRO A 74 19.91 19.47 -0.97
C PRO A 74 18.62 19.39 -1.80
N LEU A 75 17.85 18.32 -1.66
CA LEU A 75 16.58 18.12 -2.38
C LEU A 75 15.49 19.05 -1.88
N ILE A 76 15.38 19.21 -0.56
CA ILE A 76 14.43 20.14 0.06
C ILE A 76 14.75 21.58 -0.37
N HIS A 77 16.02 21.96 -0.36
CA HIS A 77 16.47 23.28 -0.77
C HIS A 77 16.22 23.54 -2.27
N LEU A 78 16.42 22.52 -3.12
CA LEU A 78 16.10 22.61 -4.54
C LEU A 78 14.59 22.77 -4.77
N GLY A 79 13.78 21.98 -4.06
CA GLY A 79 12.31 22.02 -4.11
C GLY A 79 11.71 23.34 -3.60
N ALA A 80 12.40 24.01 -2.66
CA ALA A 80 12.02 25.35 -2.20
C ALA A 80 12.27 26.44 -3.26
N LYS A 81 13.23 26.23 -4.17
CA LYS A 81 13.56 27.17 -5.25
C LYS A 81 12.75 26.94 -6.52
N ARG A 82 12.47 25.68 -6.86
CA ARG A 82 11.72 25.31 -8.06
C ARG A 82 10.92 24.03 -7.86
N PRO A 83 9.81 23.84 -8.60
CA PRO A 83 9.14 22.54 -8.66
C PRO A 83 10.10 21.44 -9.11
N LEU A 84 10.17 20.36 -8.33
CA LEU A 84 11.04 19.22 -8.59
C LEU A 84 10.58 18.46 -9.84
N GLN A 85 11.54 18.02 -10.66
CA GLN A 85 11.31 17.16 -11.81
C GLN A 85 11.88 15.76 -11.57
N GLU A 86 11.52 14.78 -12.41
CA GLU A 86 12.01 13.39 -12.28
C GLU A 86 13.55 13.29 -12.34
N GLN A 87 14.20 14.20 -13.07
CA GLN A 87 15.67 14.28 -13.17
C GLN A 87 16.35 14.80 -11.89
N ASP A 88 15.61 15.48 -11.01
CA ASP A 88 16.10 16.06 -9.75
C ASP A 88 16.10 15.05 -8.60
N VAL A 89 15.63 13.82 -8.83
CA VAL A 89 15.52 12.78 -7.79
C VAL A 89 16.56 11.69 -8.04
N TRP A 90 17.28 11.29 -6.99
CA TRP A 90 18.27 10.21 -7.06
C TRP A 90 17.64 8.85 -7.37
N GLN A 91 18.45 7.95 -7.92
CA GLN A 91 18.07 6.54 -7.99
C GLN A 91 17.92 5.92 -6.60
N LEU A 92 17.13 4.85 -6.53
CA LEU A 92 17.02 4.03 -5.33
C LEU A 92 18.35 3.38 -4.99
N CYS A 93 18.60 3.16 -3.70
CA CYS A 93 19.69 2.31 -3.25
C CYS A 93 19.53 0.89 -3.82
N PRO A 94 20.60 0.20 -4.24
CA PRO A 94 20.50 -1.14 -4.85
C PRO A 94 19.71 -2.16 -4.00
N GLN A 95 19.79 -2.05 -2.68
CA GLN A 95 19.11 -2.91 -1.71
C GLN A 95 17.59 -2.72 -1.67
N ASP A 96 17.10 -1.54 -2.07
CA ASP A 96 15.68 -1.18 -2.05
C ASP A 96 15.06 -1.26 -3.47
N THR A 97 15.82 -1.78 -4.46
CA THR A 97 15.31 -2.02 -5.81
C THR A 97 14.39 -3.24 -5.87
N ALA A 98 13.38 -3.19 -6.74
CA ALA A 98 12.43 -4.31 -6.92
C ALA A 98 13.16 -5.62 -7.26
N ALA A 99 14.18 -5.58 -8.13
CA ALA A 99 14.95 -6.76 -8.52
C ALA A 99 15.62 -7.46 -7.33
N HIS A 100 16.28 -6.70 -6.44
CA HIS A 100 16.93 -7.26 -5.26
C HIS A 100 15.91 -7.81 -4.25
N LEU A 101 14.87 -7.01 -3.96
CA LEU A 101 13.81 -7.40 -3.01
C LEU A 101 13.07 -8.65 -3.46
N ASN A 102 12.75 -8.75 -4.75
CA ASN A 102 12.11 -9.92 -5.35
C ASN A 102 13.02 -11.14 -5.28
N GLN A 103 14.31 -11.02 -5.61
CA GLN A 103 15.27 -12.12 -5.50
C GLN A 103 15.32 -12.69 -4.06
N THR A 104 15.39 -11.83 -3.04
CA THR A 104 15.36 -12.27 -1.63
C THR A 104 14.03 -12.92 -1.29
N PHE A 105 12.90 -12.32 -1.68
CA PHE A 105 11.57 -12.86 -1.42
C PHE A 105 11.34 -14.23 -2.06
N GLN A 106 11.73 -14.41 -3.34
CA GLN A 106 11.57 -15.67 -4.08
C GLN A 106 12.33 -16.82 -3.43
N SER A 107 13.50 -16.56 -2.84
CA SER A 107 14.24 -17.58 -2.10
C SER A 107 13.44 -18.13 -0.90
N HIS A 108 12.75 -17.25 -0.17
CA HIS A 108 11.91 -17.62 0.97
C HIS A 108 10.57 -18.21 0.55
N TRP A 109 9.95 -17.65 -0.50
CA TRP A 109 8.70 -18.16 -1.05
C TRP A 109 8.88 -19.56 -1.63
N GLY A 110 9.93 -19.79 -2.41
CA GLY A 110 10.26 -21.11 -2.95
C GLY A 110 10.52 -22.15 -1.87
N HIS A 111 11.16 -21.77 -0.76
CA HIS A 111 11.32 -22.65 0.40
C HIS A 111 9.96 -22.97 1.07
N GLU A 112 9.09 -21.99 1.23
CA GLU A 112 7.76 -22.20 1.84
C GLU A 112 6.88 -23.12 0.99
N VAL A 113 6.86 -22.91 -0.33
CA VAL A 113 6.12 -23.75 -1.29
C VAL A 113 6.62 -25.19 -1.31
N ARG A 114 7.93 -25.42 -1.15
CA ARG A 114 8.50 -26.79 -1.09
C ARG A 114 8.28 -27.48 0.26
N SER A 115 8.28 -26.71 1.35
CA SER A 115 8.27 -27.26 2.71
C SER A 115 6.87 -27.48 3.28
N GLN A 116 5.85 -26.76 2.81
CA GLN A 116 4.51 -26.75 3.40
C GLN A 116 3.46 -27.15 2.37
N THR A 117 2.47 -27.94 2.78
CA THR A 117 1.31 -28.29 1.93
C THR A 117 0.40 -27.10 1.67
N HIS A 118 0.35 -26.13 2.59
CA HIS A 118 -0.36 -24.87 2.45
C HIS A 118 0.62 -23.70 2.61
N PRO A 119 1.13 -23.12 1.49
CA PRO A 119 2.13 -22.07 1.56
C PRO A 119 1.54 -20.80 2.16
N ASN A 120 2.24 -20.20 3.14
CA ASN A 120 1.79 -18.99 3.81
C ASN A 120 2.60 -17.77 3.37
N TYR A 121 1.99 -16.91 2.57
CA TYR A 121 2.61 -15.68 2.05
C TYR A 121 3.05 -14.72 3.15
N THR A 122 2.27 -14.59 4.23
CA THR A 122 2.63 -13.69 5.36
C THR A 122 3.96 -14.09 5.99
N ARG A 123 4.22 -15.39 6.12
CA ARG A 123 5.45 -15.93 6.69
C ARG A 123 6.65 -15.69 5.79
N ALA A 124 6.51 -15.89 4.48
CA ALA A 124 7.57 -15.62 3.51
C ALA A 124 7.94 -14.13 3.47
N LEU A 125 6.94 -13.24 3.46
CA LEU A 125 7.14 -11.79 3.52
C LEU A 125 7.81 -11.36 4.84
N TRP A 126 7.33 -11.91 5.97
CA TRP A 126 7.96 -11.67 7.27
C TRP A 126 9.42 -12.08 7.29
N ARG A 127 9.77 -13.30 6.84
CA ARG A 127 11.16 -13.78 6.81
C ARG A 127 12.08 -12.91 5.96
N THR A 128 11.56 -12.38 4.85
CA THR A 128 12.31 -11.48 3.96
C THR A 128 12.70 -10.18 4.66
N LEU A 129 11.83 -9.66 5.54
CA LEU A 129 11.98 -8.34 6.16
C LEU A 129 12.24 -8.40 7.68
N GLN A 130 12.37 -9.59 8.26
CA GLN A 130 12.39 -9.79 9.72
C GLN A 130 13.51 -9.05 10.43
N PHE A 131 14.73 -9.02 9.87
CA PHE A 131 15.87 -8.39 10.52
C PHE A 131 15.68 -6.87 10.64
N LYS A 132 15.27 -6.22 9.55
CA LYS A 132 14.91 -4.78 9.53
C LYS A 132 13.72 -4.50 10.46
N THR A 133 12.73 -5.40 10.51
CA THR A 133 11.53 -5.25 11.37
C THR A 133 11.86 -5.37 12.86
N LEU A 134 12.70 -6.34 13.24
CA LEU A 134 13.14 -6.54 14.61
C LEU A 134 14.03 -5.37 15.07
N TRP A 135 14.94 -4.90 14.21
CA TRP A 135 15.78 -3.74 14.51
C TRP A 135 14.96 -2.47 14.74
N THR A 136 14.01 -2.17 13.85
CA THR A 136 13.13 -0.99 14.00
C THR A 136 12.26 -1.11 15.25
N THR A 137 11.72 -2.28 15.54
CA THR A 137 10.96 -2.53 16.77
C THR A 137 11.82 -2.31 18.01
N ALA A 138 13.05 -2.84 18.04
CA ALA A 138 13.99 -2.61 19.15
C ALA A 138 14.34 -1.12 19.33
N LEU A 139 14.52 -0.39 18.22
CA LEU A 139 14.75 1.06 18.25
C LEU A 139 13.58 1.81 18.89
N TYR A 140 12.33 1.49 18.53
CA TYR A 140 11.15 2.08 19.20
C TYR A 140 11.11 1.75 20.69
N GLY A 141 11.46 0.53 21.08
CA GLY A 141 11.56 0.15 22.50
C GLY A 141 12.58 1.02 23.26
N PHE A 142 13.75 1.25 22.65
CA PHE A 142 14.76 2.15 23.21
C PHE A 142 14.28 3.62 23.29
N CYS A 143 13.60 4.12 22.25
CA CYS A 143 13.00 5.45 22.26
C CYS A 143 11.94 5.60 23.36
N SER A 144 11.07 4.59 23.52
CA SER A 144 10.07 4.55 24.60
C SER A 144 10.74 4.60 25.97
N ALA A 145 11.85 3.88 26.18
CA ALA A 145 12.58 3.91 27.43
C ALA A 145 13.18 5.31 27.72
N LEU A 146 13.78 5.97 26.72
CA LEU A 146 14.28 7.34 26.87
C LEU A 146 13.16 8.33 27.18
N SER A 147 12.00 8.20 26.52
CA SER A 147 10.82 9.04 26.79
C SER A 147 10.25 8.85 28.19
N LEU A 148 10.29 7.62 28.74
CA LEU A 148 9.87 7.33 30.12
C LEU A 148 10.86 7.81 31.18
N LEU A 149 12.13 8.00 30.81
CA LEU A 149 13.14 8.58 31.70
C LEU A 149 12.96 10.09 31.88
N GLN A 150 12.37 10.80 30.91
CA GLN A 150 12.19 12.25 30.98
C GLN A 150 11.36 12.70 32.21
N PRO A 151 10.19 12.10 32.52
CA PRO A 151 9.46 12.42 33.76
C PRO A 151 10.28 12.21 35.05
N VAL A 152 11.13 11.18 35.10
CA VAL A 152 12.00 10.92 36.27
C VAL A 152 13.00 12.06 36.46
N VAL A 153 13.59 12.56 35.37
CA VAL A 153 14.50 13.71 35.42
C VAL A 153 13.75 14.99 35.82
N ILE A 154 12.51 15.17 35.35
CA ILE A 154 11.64 16.29 35.77
C ILE A 154 11.36 16.23 37.27
N LYS A 155 11.08 15.04 37.82
CA LYS A 155 10.87 14.84 39.26
C LYS A 155 12.07 15.34 40.06
N PHE A 156 13.26 14.86 39.74
CA PHE A 156 14.49 15.26 40.45
C PHE A 156 14.77 16.76 40.33
N LEU A 157 14.35 17.38 39.23
CA LEU A 157 14.53 18.82 39.03
C LEU A 157 13.59 19.60 39.93
N LEU A 158 12.35 19.15 40.06
CA LEU A 158 11.39 19.74 40.98
C LEU A 158 11.79 19.55 42.45
N GLU A 159 12.30 18.38 42.82
CA GLU A 159 12.82 18.12 44.17
C GLU A 159 14.03 19.01 44.47
N PHE A 160 14.95 19.18 43.52
CA PHE A 160 16.08 20.11 43.65
C PHE A 160 15.63 21.57 43.82
N LEU A 161 14.63 22.01 43.06
CA LEU A 161 14.09 23.38 43.17
C LEU A 161 13.36 23.62 44.49
N GLN A 162 12.75 22.58 45.08
CA GLN A 162 12.04 22.65 46.36
C GLN A 162 12.98 22.55 47.56
N ALA A 163 14.05 21.77 47.43
CA ALA A 163 15.13 21.72 48.40
C ALA A 163 15.93 23.02 48.32
N SER A 164 15.46 24.05 49.03
CA SER A 164 16.05 25.39 49.05
C SER A 164 17.57 25.37 49.28
N PRO A 165 18.41 25.66 48.26
CA PRO A 165 19.86 25.74 48.44
C PRO A 165 20.28 26.94 49.30
N PHE A 166 19.36 27.90 49.48
CA PHE A 166 19.60 29.18 50.13
C PHE A 166 19.33 29.19 51.64
N ALA A 167 18.75 28.14 52.21
CA ALA A 167 18.43 28.10 53.64
C ALA A 167 19.54 27.47 54.50
N ASP A 168 20.20 26.40 54.02
CA ASP A 168 21.04 25.56 54.91
C ASP A 168 22.46 25.20 54.41
N ASN A 169 22.93 25.71 53.26
CA ASN A 169 24.30 25.46 52.75
C ASN A 169 24.70 23.96 52.67
N GLN A 170 23.74 23.03 52.68
CA GLN A 170 24.00 21.60 52.52
C GLN A 170 23.83 21.21 51.04
N PRO A 171 24.75 20.41 50.46
CA PRO A 171 24.58 19.90 49.12
C PRO A 171 23.33 19.00 49.06
N VAL A 172 22.34 19.42 48.29
CA VAL A 172 21.14 18.62 48.02
C VAL A 172 21.57 17.43 47.17
N HIS A 173 21.69 16.26 47.80
CA HIS A 173 21.92 15.02 47.08
C HIS A 173 20.57 14.50 46.57
N THR A 174 20.29 14.71 45.30
CA THR A 174 19.21 13.98 44.62
C THR A 174 19.52 12.47 44.66
N PRO A 175 18.51 11.58 44.53
CA PRO A 175 18.73 10.12 44.48
C PRO A 175 19.72 9.66 43.40
N MET A 176 19.96 10.49 42.37
CA MET A 176 20.98 10.29 41.32
C MET A 176 22.39 10.75 41.71
N GLY A 177 22.58 11.31 42.91
CA GLY A 177 23.87 11.85 43.36
C GLY A 177 24.27 13.18 42.70
N ILE A 178 23.38 13.81 41.95
CA ILE A 178 23.65 15.06 41.22
C ILE A 178 23.25 16.24 42.11
N SER A 179 24.22 17.12 42.40
CA SER A 179 24.05 18.30 43.25
C SER A 179 23.81 19.61 42.49
N SER A 180 23.79 19.57 41.15
CA SER A 180 23.62 20.74 40.30
C SER A 180 22.37 20.65 39.43
N GLY A 181 21.43 21.58 39.62
CA GLY A 181 20.23 21.69 38.78
C GLY A 181 20.54 21.95 37.30
N TYR A 182 21.67 22.60 36.98
CA TYR A 182 22.10 22.81 35.59
C TYR A 182 22.42 21.48 34.90
N VAL A 183 23.06 20.53 35.59
CA VAL A 183 23.37 19.19 35.05
C VAL A 183 22.09 18.42 34.76
N LEU A 184 21.06 18.59 35.59
CA LEU A 184 19.80 17.91 35.40
C LEU A 184 18.97 18.52 34.25
N ALA A 185 19.02 19.84 34.09
CA ALA A 185 18.40 20.53 32.96
C ALA A 185 19.09 20.19 31.61
N THR A 186 20.42 20.09 31.59
CA THR A 186 21.15 19.64 30.39
C THR A 186 20.87 18.17 30.10
N LEU A 187 20.81 17.31 31.11
CA LEU A 187 20.42 15.90 30.95
C LEU A 187 19.02 15.76 30.34
N LEU A 188 18.03 16.51 30.84
CA LEU A 188 16.68 16.53 30.28
C LEU A 188 16.68 16.94 28.81
N THR A 189 17.41 18.01 28.48
CA THR A 189 17.51 18.53 27.11
C THR A 189 18.12 17.49 26.16
N VAL A 190 19.21 16.85 26.57
CA VAL A 190 19.89 15.81 25.78
C VAL A 190 18.97 14.60 25.59
N LEU A 191 18.28 14.16 26.65
CA LEU A 191 17.33 13.03 26.58
C LEU A 191 16.16 13.33 25.64
N SER A 192 15.60 14.54 25.72
CA SER A 192 14.50 14.95 24.84
C SER A 192 14.94 15.02 23.37
N PHE A 193 16.08 15.64 23.08
CA PHE A 193 16.61 15.73 21.72
C PHE A 193 16.94 14.34 21.13
N LEU A 194 17.58 13.48 21.93
CA LEU A 194 17.93 12.13 21.52
C LEU A 194 16.68 11.29 21.28
N SER A 195 15.68 11.35 22.17
CA SER A 195 14.44 10.58 22.01
C SER A 195 13.68 10.96 20.74
N VAL A 196 13.50 12.26 20.48
CA VAL A 196 12.80 12.74 19.27
C VAL A 196 13.56 12.35 18.00
N THR A 197 14.89 12.58 17.98
CA THR A 197 15.71 12.26 16.80
C THR A 197 15.67 10.77 16.47
N LEU A 198 15.76 9.89 17.48
CA LEU A 198 15.69 8.44 17.29
C LEU A 198 14.29 7.99 16.88
N GLN A 199 13.24 8.63 17.40
CA GLN A 199 11.86 8.34 17.01
C GLN A 199 11.60 8.68 15.54
N ASP A 200 12.06 9.85 15.08
CA ASP A 200 11.93 10.27 13.68
C ASP A 200 12.72 9.36 12.75
N TYR A 201 13.96 9.01 13.13
CA TYR A 201 14.75 8.02 12.40
C TYR A 201 14.07 6.64 12.37
N GLY A 202 13.47 6.21 13.47
CA GLY A 202 12.65 5.00 13.54
C GLY A 202 11.47 5.04 12.57
N GLN A 203 10.76 6.17 12.48
CA GLN A 203 9.66 6.36 11.54
C GLN A 203 10.11 6.29 10.09
N PHE A 204 11.25 6.89 9.74
CA PHE A 204 11.85 6.75 8.42
C PHE A 204 12.18 5.30 8.07
N LEU A 205 12.83 4.57 8.97
CA LEU A 205 13.17 3.16 8.75
C LEU A 205 11.92 2.30 8.57
N THR A 206 10.87 2.53 9.36
CA THR A 206 9.59 1.80 9.23
C THR A 206 8.86 2.17 7.94
N SER A 207 8.91 3.43 7.51
CA SER A 207 8.35 3.84 6.22
C SER A 207 9.09 3.17 5.06
N ASN A 208 10.42 3.13 5.08
CA ASN A 208 11.21 2.42 4.06
C ASN A 208 10.89 0.92 4.05
N LEU A 209 10.78 0.31 5.23
CA LEU A 209 10.36 -1.10 5.37
C LEU A 209 8.98 -1.35 4.74
N GLY A 210 8.01 -0.46 4.98
CA GLY A 210 6.68 -0.54 4.38
C GLY A 210 6.73 -0.38 2.86
N VAL A 211 7.53 0.55 2.32
CA VAL A 211 7.67 0.75 0.87
C VAL A 211 8.27 -0.50 0.24
N ASN A 212 9.30 -1.09 0.85
CA ASN A 212 9.89 -2.34 0.39
C ASN A 212 8.88 -3.49 0.37
N ALA A 213 8.06 -3.63 1.42
CA ALA A 213 6.99 -4.63 1.46
C ALA A 213 5.95 -4.41 0.35
N LYS A 214 5.54 -3.15 0.13
CA LYS A 214 4.62 -2.76 -0.95
C LYS A 214 5.21 -3.10 -2.33
N SER A 215 6.48 -2.79 -2.58
CA SER A 215 7.17 -3.10 -3.84
C SER A 215 7.22 -4.60 -4.10
N ILE A 216 7.53 -5.42 -3.08
CA ILE A 216 7.50 -6.90 -3.20
C ILE A 216 6.12 -7.38 -3.61
N VAL A 217 5.05 -6.87 -2.97
CA VAL A 217 3.67 -7.25 -3.31
C VAL A 217 3.35 -6.89 -4.77
N MET A 218 3.66 -5.65 -5.19
CA MET A 218 3.39 -5.18 -6.55
C MET A 218 4.10 -6.03 -7.60
N ASP A 219 5.38 -6.33 -7.38
CA ASP A 219 6.20 -7.10 -8.30
C ASP A 219 5.76 -8.58 -8.37
N CYS A 220 5.44 -9.19 -7.23
CA CYS A 220 4.90 -10.56 -7.18
C CYS A 220 3.57 -10.66 -7.94
N VAL A 221 2.66 -9.69 -7.72
CA VAL A 221 1.36 -9.68 -8.40
C VAL A 221 1.55 -9.53 -9.91
N TYR A 222 2.47 -8.66 -10.32
CA TYR A 222 2.79 -8.44 -11.74
C TYR A 222 3.35 -9.71 -12.40
N LEU A 223 4.41 -10.29 -11.85
CA LEU A 223 5.05 -11.50 -12.41
C LEU A 223 4.10 -12.69 -12.43
N LYS A 224 3.36 -12.91 -11.35
CA LYS A 224 2.38 -14.01 -11.28
C LYS A 224 1.30 -13.84 -12.34
N THR A 225 0.81 -12.61 -12.57
CA THR A 225 -0.21 -12.32 -13.59
C THR A 225 0.25 -12.74 -14.99
N LEU A 226 1.54 -12.59 -15.31
CA LEU A 226 2.11 -13.01 -16.59
C LEU A 226 2.20 -14.53 -16.76
N GLN A 227 2.11 -15.28 -15.65
CA GLN A 227 2.27 -16.73 -15.61
C GLN A 227 0.96 -17.47 -15.33
N LEU A 228 -0.15 -16.79 -15.04
CA LEU A 228 -1.44 -17.42 -14.74
C LEU A 228 -2.00 -18.25 -15.90
N SER A 229 -2.56 -19.42 -15.59
CA SER A 229 -3.28 -20.24 -16.56
C SER A 229 -4.58 -19.59 -17.06
N GLY A 230 -5.06 -19.96 -18.24
CA GLY A 230 -6.31 -19.44 -18.81
C GLY A 230 -7.56 -19.79 -17.99
N GLY A 231 -7.50 -20.83 -17.14
CA GLY A 231 -8.54 -21.15 -16.15
C GLY A 231 -8.48 -20.19 -14.95
N ALA A 232 -7.29 -20.02 -14.37
CA ALA A 232 -7.08 -19.11 -13.25
C ALA A 232 -7.37 -17.64 -13.61
N LYS A 233 -7.03 -17.23 -14.84
CA LYS A 233 -7.29 -15.88 -15.38
C LYS A 233 -8.78 -15.57 -15.55
N ARG A 234 -9.65 -16.58 -15.69
CA ARG A 234 -11.12 -16.40 -15.71
C ARG A 234 -11.73 -16.35 -14.32
N ALA A 235 -11.09 -16.98 -13.34
CA ALA A 235 -11.53 -16.93 -11.94
C ALA A 235 -11.25 -15.57 -11.27
N MET A 236 -10.35 -14.76 -11.83
CA MET A 236 -10.02 -13.42 -11.34
C MET A 236 -10.27 -12.36 -12.40
N SER A 237 -10.99 -11.30 -12.02
CA SER A 237 -11.18 -10.13 -12.87
C SER A 237 -9.92 -9.26 -12.93
N SER A 238 -9.76 -8.50 -14.02
CA SER A 238 -8.69 -7.49 -14.13
C SER A 238 -8.74 -6.46 -12.99
N GLY A 239 -9.95 -6.10 -12.54
CA GLY A 239 -10.16 -5.20 -11.41
C GLY A 239 -9.65 -5.76 -10.07
N GLU A 240 -9.80 -7.07 -9.84
CA GLU A 240 -9.25 -7.71 -8.64
C GLU A 240 -7.72 -7.72 -8.64
N ILE A 241 -7.08 -7.98 -9.79
CA ILE A 241 -5.61 -7.92 -9.91
C ILE A 241 -5.09 -6.51 -9.65
N VAL A 242 -5.75 -5.49 -10.21
CA VAL A 242 -5.42 -4.08 -9.95
C VAL A 242 -5.63 -3.73 -8.47
N THR A 243 -6.66 -4.29 -7.83
CA THR A 243 -6.89 -4.10 -6.39
C THR A 243 -5.78 -4.73 -5.55
N LEU A 244 -5.30 -5.93 -5.93
CA LEU A 244 -4.17 -6.58 -5.28
C LEU A 244 -2.88 -5.75 -5.38
N SER A 245 -2.60 -5.18 -6.56
CA SER A 245 -1.39 -4.37 -6.79
C SER A 245 -1.46 -2.96 -6.20
N SER A 246 -2.65 -2.37 -6.03
CA SER A 246 -2.80 -0.99 -5.54
C SER A 246 -3.27 -0.89 -4.09
N VAL A 247 -4.47 -1.40 -3.78
CA VAL A 247 -5.10 -1.24 -2.47
C VAL A 247 -4.49 -2.17 -1.44
N ASP A 248 -4.29 -3.43 -1.80
CA ASP A 248 -3.77 -4.43 -0.87
C ASP A 248 -2.27 -4.23 -0.61
N SER A 249 -1.50 -3.80 -1.60
CA SER A 249 -0.11 -3.39 -1.41
C SER A 249 0.01 -2.16 -0.49
N GLU A 250 -0.92 -1.19 -0.59
CA GLU A 250 -1.00 -0.05 0.33
C GLU A 250 -1.39 -0.47 1.74
N ARG A 251 -2.33 -1.40 1.91
CA ARG A 251 -2.66 -1.95 3.24
C ARG A 251 -1.46 -2.64 3.89
N VAL A 252 -0.66 -3.36 3.10
CA VAL A 252 0.60 -3.95 3.58
C VAL A 252 1.59 -2.88 4.02
N TYR A 253 1.76 -1.80 3.25
CA TYR A 253 2.55 -0.63 3.67
C TYR A 253 2.09 -0.08 5.02
N GLN A 254 0.80 0.20 5.17
CA GLN A 254 0.22 0.72 6.42
C GLN A 254 0.39 -0.25 7.60
N GLY A 255 0.32 -1.57 7.35
CA GLY A 255 0.58 -2.58 8.36
C GLY A 255 2.02 -2.57 8.88
N TYR A 256 3.00 -2.40 8.00
CA TYR A 256 4.40 -2.25 8.43
C TYR A 256 4.64 -0.93 9.15
N LEU A 257 4.01 0.16 8.71
CA LEU A 257 4.09 1.47 9.38
C LEU A 257 3.56 1.42 10.83
N GLY A 258 2.42 0.77 11.03
CA GLY A 258 1.82 0.62 12.37
C GLY A 258 2.36 -0.54 13.21
N GLY A 259 3.04 -1.52 12.59
CA GLY A 259 3.43 -2.79 13.20
C GLY A 259 4.15 -2.67 14.55
N PRO A 260 5.25 -1.89 14.65
CA PRO A 260 5.98 -1.74 15.91
C PRO A 260 5.12 -1.25 17.08
N TRP A 261 4.15 -0.38 16.82
CA TRP A 261 3.27 0.20 17.84
C TRP A 261 2.29 -0.81 18.43
N VAL A 262 1.95 -1.90 17.72
CA VAL A 262 1.07 -2.96 18.25
C VAL A 262 1.71 -3.62 19.48
N LEU A 263 3.04 -3.81 19.45
CA LEU A 263 3.81 -4.37 20.57
C LEU A 263 4.26 -3.28 21.55
N MET A 264 4.77 -2.17 21.04
CA MET A 264 5.42 -1.15 21.87
C MET A 264 4.42 -0.31 22.66
N ALA A 265 3.21 -0.06 22.15
CA ALA A 265 2.20 0.72 22.89
C ALA A 265 1.79 0.05 24.22
N PRO A 266 1.35 -1.22 24.27
CA PRO A 266 1.01 -1.86 25.53
C PRO A 266 2.22 -2.02 26.46
N LEU A 267 3.40 -2.35 25.92
CA LEU A 267 4.62 -2.47 26.72
C LEU A 267 4.98 -1.14 27.40
N THR A 268 4.94 -0.03 26.66
CA THR A 268 5.23 1.31 27.19
C THR A 268 4.25 1.69 28.29
N LEU A 269 2.95 1.39 28.10
CA LEU A 269 1.92 1.69 29.11
C LEU A 269 2.08 0.85 30.37
N VAL A 270 2.43 -0.44 30.26
CA VAL A 270 2.72 -1.29 31.43
C VAL A 270 3.88 -0.72 32.23
N VAL A 271 5.01 -0.43 31.58
CA VAL A 271 6.18 0.15 32.26
C VAL A 271 5.82 1.50 32.90
N LEU A 272 5.06 2.34 32.21
CA LEU A 272 4.60 3.63 32.72
C LEU A 272 3.78 3.49 34.01
N PHE A 273 2.81 2.59 34.07
CA PHE A 273 2.01 2.40 35.28
C PHE A 273 2.77 1.70 36.41
N VAL A 274 3.79 0.90 36.09
CA VAL A 274 4.75 0.40 37.09
C VAL A 274 5.54 1.57 37.68
N LEU A 275 6.04 2.51 36.87
CA LEU A 275 6.71 3.71 37.37
C LEU A 275 5.79 4.58 38.22
N VAL A 276 4.54 4.80 37.81
CA VAL A 276 3.53 5.49 38.62
C VAL A 276 3.29 4.76 39.94
N GLY A 277 3.28 3.41 39.94
CA GLY A 277 3.13 2.60 41.15
C GLY A 277 4.32 2.68 42.10
N ILE A 278 5.54 2.86 41.58
CA ILE A 278 6.74 3.10 42.39
C ILE A 278 6.65 4.48 43.06
N GLU A 279 6.11 5.47 42.36
CA GLU A 279 6.03 6.87 42.81
C GLU A 279 4.87 7.15 43.77
N MET A 280 3.66 6.69 43.45
CA MET A 280 2.42 6.98 44.19
C MET A 280 1.94 5.78 45.04
N GLY A 281 2.70 4.68 45.04
CA GLY A 281 2.34 3.44 45.71
C GLY A 281 1.65 2.43 44.77
N PRO A 282 1.81 1.12 45.05
CA PRO A 282 1.44 0.04 44.13
C PRO A 282 -0.07 0.00 43.82
N VAL A 283 -0.91 0.40 44.77
CA VAL A 283 -2.37 0.45 44.59
C VAL A 283 -2.76 1.48 43.54
N VAL A 284 -2.15 2.67 43.55
CA VAL A 284 -2.44 3.73 42.58
C VAL A 284 -2.00 3.30 41.17
N GLY A 285 -0.80 2.71 41.05
CA GLY A 285 -0.32 2.15 39.79
C GLY A 285 -1.23 1.05 39.23
N LEU A 286 -1.72 0.14 40.09
CA LEU A 286 -2.67 -0.91 39.69
C LEU A 286 -4.01 -0.34 39.24
N VAL A 287 -4.61 0.58 39.99
CA VAL A 287 -5.91 1.18 39.64
C VAL A 287 -5.81 1.98 38.34
N GLY A 288 -4.75 2.80 38.19
CA GLY A 288 -4.45 3.52 36.96
C GLY A 288 -4.25 2.57 35.78
N GLY A 289 -3.40 1.55 35.94
CA GLY A 289 -3.11 0.56 34.90
C GLY A 289 -4.34 -0.23 34.46
N MET A 290 -5.16 -0.67 35.42
CA MET A 290 -6.42 -1.36 35.12
C MET A 290 -7.41 -0.44 34.40
N SER A 291 -7.53 0.82 34.80
CA SER A 291 -8.37 1.80 34.11
C SER A 291 -7.93 1.99 32.65
N MET A 292 -6.62 2.08 32.40
CA MET A 292 -6.09 2.20 31.05
C MET A 292 -6.30 0.93 30.23
N ALA A 293 -6.06 -0.24 30.82
CA ALA A 293 -6.27 -1.53 30.15
C ALA A 293 -7.73 -1.71 29.71
N LEU A 294 -8.70 -1.30 30.54
CA LEU A 294 -10.12 -1.30 30.18
C LEU A 294 -10.41 -0.38 28.99
N VAL A 295 -9.81 0.82 28.96
CA VAL A 295 -9.99 1.76 27.84
C VAL A 295 -9.33 1.26 26.55
N LEU A 296 -8.15 0.64 26.61
CA LEU A 296 -7.52 0.01 25.44
C LEU A 296 -8.33 -1.17 24.92
N TYR A 297 -8.87 -1.99 25.82
CA TYR A 297 -9.74 -3.10 25.46
C TYR A 297 -11.02 -2.61 24.79
N TRP A 298 -11.64 -1.55 25.33
CA TRP A 298 -12.76 -0.86 24.69
C TRP A 298 -12.37 -0.35 23.30
N GLY A 299 -11.23 0.34 23.16
CA GLY A 299 -10.73 0.83 21.88
C GLY A 299 -10.51 -0.29 20.86
N PHE A 300 -10.00 -1.45 21.29
CA PHE A 300 -9.85 -2.63 20.44
C PHE A 300 -11.20 -3.16 19.92
N ILE A 301 -12.19 -3.31 20.80
CA ILE A 301 -13.55 -3.74 20.40
C ILE A 301 -14.18 -2.71 19.46
N SER A 302 -14.11 -1.42 19.82
CA SER A 302 -14.64 -0.33 19.03
C SER A 302 -13.99 -0.27 17.65
N SER A 303 -12.68 -0.55 17.55
CA SER A 303 -11.97 -0.61 16.27
C SER A 303 -12.49 -1.74 15.35
N LYS A 304 -12.92 -2.88 15.91
CA LYS A 304 -13.57 -3.95 15.12
C LYS A 304 -14.93 -3.50 14.59
N ALA A 305 -15.73 -2.82 15.42
CA ALA A 305 -17.02 -2.27 15.00
C ALA A 305 -16.86 -1.23 13.89
N VAL A 306 -15.88 -0.32 14.01
CA VAL A 306 -15.51 0.64 12.96
C VAL A 306 -15.14 -0.08 11.66
N GLY A 307 -14.40 -1.19 11.74
CA GLY A 307 -14.04 -2.02 10.60
C GLY A 307 -15.25 -2.65 9.89
N GLU A 308 -16.24 -3.17 10.62
CA GLU A 308 -17.44 -3.77 10.01
C GLU A 308 -18.30 -2.72 9.31
N VAL A 309 -18.53 -1.55 9.93
CA VAL A 309 -19.27 -0.47 9.27
C VAL A 309 -18.51 0.03 8.04
N ARG A 310 -17.17 0.11 8.09
CA ARG A 310 -16.33 0.43 6.92
C ARG A 310 -16.54 -0.59 5.79
N ARG A 311 -16.67 -1.88 6.10
CA ARG A 311 -16.93 -2.92 5.10
C ARG A 311 -18.27 -2.67 4.38
N GLN A 312 -19.31 -2.33 5.12
CA GLN A 312 -20.63 -2.01 4.54
C GLN A 312 -20.58 -0.76 3.64
N VAL A 313 -19.86 0.30 4.08
CA VAL A 313 -19.63 1.50 3.26
C VAL A 313 -18.96 1.13 1.94
N LEU A 314 -17.92 0.28 1.97
CA LEU A 314 -17.20 -0.13 0.76
C LEU A 314 -18.09 -0.93 -0.21
N THR A 315 -19.02 -1.73 0.29
CA THR A 315 -19.97 -2.48 -0.56
C THR A 315 -20.90 -1.53 -1.34
N VAL A 316 -21.54 -0.57 -0.67
CA VAL A 316 -22.44 0.40 -1.33
C VAL A 316 -21.66 1.34 -2.25
N GLN A 317 -20.46 1.76 -1.83
CA GLN A 317 -19.59 2.59 -2.66
C GLN A 317 -19.18 1.88 -3.96
N ALA A 318 -18.92 0.57 -3.91
CA ALA A 318 -18.61 -0.23 -5.10
C ALA A 318 -19.79 -0.28 -6.09
N GLU A 319 -21.02 -0.44 -5.58
CA GLU A 319 -22.24 -0.40 -6.42
C GLU A 319 -22.40 0.96 -7.12
N ARG A 320 -22.22 2.07 -6.38
CA ARG A 320 -22.27 3.43 -6.95
C ARG A 320 -21.23 3.63 -8.04
N VAL A 321 -19.98 3.24 -7.79
CA VAL A 321 -18.87 3.38 -8.75
C VAL A 321 -19.14 2.54 -9.99
N LYS A 322 -19.62 1.30 -9.83
CA LYS A 322 -20.00 0.43 -10.95
C LYS A 322 -21.07 1.07 -11.83
N LEU A 323 -22.20 1.49 -11.24
CA LEU A 323 -23.31 2.09 -11.99
C LEU A 323 -22.87 3.38 -12.72
N THR A 324 -22.05 4.20 -12.06
CA THR A 324 -21.51 5.43 -12.67
C THR A 324 -20.60 5.11 -13.84
N SER A 325 -19.74 4.09 -13.72
CA SER A 325 -18.85 3.65 -14.80
C SER A 325 -19.63 3.10 -16.00
N GLU A 326 -20.64 2.26 -15.76
CA GLU A 326 -21.51 1.72 -16.80
C GLU A 326 -22.26 2.83 -17.55
N ALA A 327 -22.78 3.83 -16.82
CA ALA A 327 -23.44 4.99 -17.42
C ALA A 327 -22.50 5.86 -18.28
N LEU A 328 -21.25 6.07 -17.84
CA LEU A 328 -20.25 6.85 -18.58
C LEU A 328 -19.75 6.11 -19.83
N GLN A 329 -19.49 4.81 -19.74
CA GLN A 329 -19.12 3.99 -20.89
C GLN A 329 -20.25 3.94 -21.92
N GLY A 330 -21.51 3.86 -21.45
CA GLY A 330 -22.72 3.87 -22.26
C GLY A 330 -23.29 5.25 -22.55
N VAL A 331 -22.54 6.36 -22.37
CA VAL A 331 -23.13 7.71 -22.33
C VAL A 331 -23.92 8.08 -23.59
N ARG A 332 -23.50 7.59 -24.77
CA ARG A 332 -24.23 7.82 -26.03
C ARG A 332 -25.61 7.19 -26.02
N VAL A 333 -25.73 5.98 -25.47
CA VAL A 333 -27.01 5.24 -25.36
C VAL A 333 -27.91 5.92 -24.33
N VAL A 334 -27.34 6.31 -23.18
CA VAL A 334 -28.06 7.06 -22.15
C VAL A 334 -28.65 8.35 -22.72
N LYS A 335 -27.86 9.10 -23.50
CA LYS A 335 -28.29 10.34 -24.17
C LYS A 335 -29.36 10.08 -25.25
N LEU A 336 -29.22 9.01 -26.02
CA LEU A 336 -30.17 8.64 -27.07
C LEU A 336 -31.56 8.34 -26.50
N TYR A 337 -31.63 7.66 -25.35
CA TYR A 337 -32.88 7.27 -24.71
C TYR A 337 -33.38 8.25 -23.64
N ALA A 338 -32.69 9.38 -23.43
CA ALA A 338 -33.00 10.37 -22.40
C ALA A 338 -33.12 9.75 -20.98
N TRP A 339 -32.22 8.81 -20.63
CA TRP A 339 -32.24 8.07 -19.36
C TRP A 339 -31.55 8.81 -18.19
N GLU A 340 -31.09 10.04 -18.38
CA GLU A 340 -30.29 10.75 -17.38
C GLU A 340 -31.03 10.89 -16.04
N SER A 341 -32.27 11.36 -16.06
CA SER A 341 -33.03 11.59 -14.82
C SER A 341 -33.42 10.30 -14.09
N TYR A 342 -33.46 9.16 -14.80
CA TYR A 342 -33.67 7.86 -14.16
C TYR A 342 -32.38 7.37 -13.49
N LEU A 343 -31.25 7.46 -14.20
CA LEU A 343 -29.94 7.07 -13.66
C LEU A 343 -29.50 7.96 -12.51
N GLU A 344 -29.75 9.26 -12.59
CA GLU A 344 -29.48 10.24 -11.52
C GLU A 344 -30.22 9.85 -10.24
N ARG A 345 -31.54 9.64 -10.31
CA ARG A 345 -32.34 9.21 -9.15
C ARG A 345 -31.86 7.88 -8.56
N ARG A 346 -31.42 6.94 -9.41
CA ARG A 346 -30.89 5.66 -8.96
C ARG A 346 -29.54 5.81 -8.27
N ILE A 347 -28.65 6.65 -8.80
CA ILE A 347 -27.37 6.98 -8.16
C ILE A 347 -27.59 7.72 -6.85
N ASP A 348 -28.55 8.65 -6.78
CA ASP A 348 -28.90 9.39 -5.57
C ASP A 348 -29.45 8.49 -4.46
N ALA A 349 -30.28 7.50 -4.81
CA ALA A 349 -30.75 6.51 -3.84
C ALA A 349 -29.58 5.75 -3.21
N ILE A 350 -28.67 5.22 -4.03
CA ILE A 350 -27.44 4.53 -3.56
C ILE A 350 -26.58 5.49 -2.73
N ARG A 351 -26.44 6.75 -3.16
CA ARG A 351 -25.68 7.77 -2.45
C ARG A 351 -26.28 8.10 -1.08
N SER A 352 -27.60 8.12 -0.95
CA SER A 352 -28.28 8.37 0.32
C SER A 352 -28.00 7.26 1.35
N ASP A 353 -27.95 6.01 0.90
CA ASP A 353 -27.58 4.86 1.73
C ASP A 353 -26.09 4.88 2.09
N GLU A 354 -25.22 5.22 1.12
CA GLU A 354 -23.78 5.42 1.34
C GLU A 354 -23.54 6.48 2.42
N LEU A 355 -24.22 7.64 2.34
CA LEU A 355 -24.08 8.72 3.31
C LEU A 355 -24.59 8.34 4.70
N ARG A 356 -25.64 7.52 4.81
CA ARG A 356 -26.14 7.00 6.10
C ARG A 356 -25.10 6.10 6.77
N LEU A 357 -24.53 5.16 6.01
CA LEU A 357 -23.46 4.29 6.50
C LEU A 357 -22.19 5.07 6.83
N LEU A 358 -21.82 6.04 5.98
CA LEU A 358 -20.65 6.89 6.21
C LEU A 358 -20.80 7.72 7.49
N ARG A 359 -22.00 8.26 7.76
CA ARG A 359 -22.30 8.96 9.01
C ARG A 359 -22.11 8.04 10.22
N SER A 360 -22.63 6.81 10.16
CA SER A 360 -22.43 5.79 11.20
C SER A 360 -20.95 5.46 11.40
N TYR A 361 -20.20 5.23 10.32
CA TYR A 361 -18.76 4.97 10.35
C TYR A 361 -18.00 6.12 11.02
N GLN A 362 -18.28 7.36 10.61
CA GLN A 362 -17.64 8.54 11.19
C GLN A 362 -17.95 8.68 12.67
N TYR A 363 -19.19 8.43 13.09
CA TYR A 363 -19.58 8.46 14.49
C TYR A 363 -18.77 7.47 15.33
N HIS A 364 -18.70 6.20 14.94
CA HIS A 364 -17.93 5.19 15.64
C HIS A 364 -16.43 5.52 15.67
N ARG A 365 -15.88 6.03 14.56
CA ARG A 365 -14.47 6.39 14.45
C ARG A 365 -14.12 7.56 15.38
N VAL A 366 -14.91 8.63 15.35
CA VAL A 366 -14.69 9.82 16.18
C VAL A 366 -14.85 9.46 17.66
N LEU A 367 -15.87 8.67 18.02
CA LEU A 367 -16.05 8.20 19.40
C LEU A 367 -14.82 7.42 19.90
N ASN A 368 -14.31 6.48 19.09
CA ASN A 368 -13.10 5.73 19.42
C ASN A 368 -11.90 6.65 19.64
N THR A 369 -11.68 7.62 18.75
CA THR A 369 -10.59 8.61 18.89
C THR A 369 -10.73 9.45 20.15
N ILE A 370 -11.93 9.98 20.44
CA ILE A 370 -12.18 10.81 21.62
C ILE A 370 -11.90 10.03 22.91
N VAL A 371 -12.44 8.82 23.03
CA VAL A 371 -12.24 7.98 24.22
C VAL A 371 -10.76 7.69 24.45
N LEU A 372 -10.01 7.33 23.39
CA LEU A 372 -8.57 7.06 23.49
C LEU A 372 -7.73 8.32 23.77
N SER A 373 -8.13 9.49 23.27
CA SER A 373 -7.44 10.76 23.54
C SER A 373 -7.66 11.27 24.97
N ILE A 374 -8.84 11.03 25.56
CA ILE A 374 -9.19 11.46 26.93
C ILE A 374 -8.70 10.46 27.99
N ALA A 375 -8.45 9.19 27.61
CA ALA A 375 -8.05 8.13 28.53
C ALA A 375 -6.91 8.49 29.50
N PRO A 376 -5.78 9.12 29.05
CA PRO A 376 -4.70 9.46 29.96
C PRO A 376 -5.09 10.52 31.00
N VAL A 377 -6.01 11.44 30.65
CA VAL A 377 -6.50 12.48 31.56
C VAL A 377 -7.42 11.87 32.62
N LEU A 378 -8.30 10.95 32.23
CA LEU A 378 -9.16 10.24 33.18
C LEU A 378 -8.35 9.35 34.12
N SER A 379 -7.34 8.66 33.59
CA SER A 379 -6.45 7.83 34.39
C SER A 379 -5.64 8.68 35.38
N LEU A 380 -5.15 9.86 34.95
CA LEU A 380 -4.50 10.82 35.85
C LEU A 380 -5.41 11.22 37.02
N ALA A 381 -6.64 11.64 36.70
CA ALA A 381 -7.61 12.08 37.71
C ALA A 381 -7.93 10.96 38.71
N LEU A 382 -8.09 9.73 38.22
CA LEU A 382 -8.31 8.56 39.06
C LEU A 382 -7.11 8.25 39.95
N CYS A 383 -5.89 8.28 39.41
CA CYS A 383 -4.68 8.06 40.19
C CYS A 383 -4.54 9.08 41.33
N LEU A 384 -4.76 10.37 41.03
CA LEU A 384 -4.70 11.44 42.02
C LEU A 384 -5.81 11.30 43.09
N ALA A 385 -7.02 10.97 42.67
CA ALA A 385 -8.15 10.76 43.59
C ALA A 385 -7.88 9.60 44.57
N VAL A 386 -7.36 8.47 44.07
CA VAL A 386 -7.02 7.31 44.92
C VAL A 386 -5.84 7.64 45.86
N TYR A 387 -4.84 8.37 45.38
CA TYR A 387 -3.71 8.79 46.20
C TYR A 387 -4.14 9.67 47.38
N VAL A 388 -5.00 10.66 47.14
CA VAL A 388 -5.57 11.52 48.19
C VAL A 388 -6.52 10.74 49.11
N ALA A 389 -7.32 9.81 48.56
CA ALA A 389 -8.23 8.98 49.35
C ALA A 389 -7.49 8.02 50.32
N GLN A 390 -6.25 7.64 50.02
CA GLN A 390 -5.40 6.88 50.94
C GLN A 390 -4.79 7.75 52.07
N GLY A 391 -5.05 9.05 52.05
CA GLY A 391 -4.57 9.99 53.07
C GLY A 391 -3.18 10.57 52.78
N TYR A 392 -2.60 10.32 51.61
CA TYR A 392 -1.32 10.92 51.23
C TYR A 392 -1.49 12.39 50.80
N GLN A 393 -0.51 13.22 51.16
CA GLN A 393 -0.50 14.63 50.75
C GLN A 393 0.05 14.78 49.34
N LEU A 394 -0.67 15.51 48.49
CA LEU A 394 -0.25 15.75 47.12
C LEU A 394 0.88 16.78 47.07
N THR A 395 2.12 16.32 46.93
CA THR A 395 3.27 17.19 46.67
C THR A 395 3.29 17.63 45.21
N THR A 396 3.88 18.80 44.96
CA THR A 396 4.02 19.35 43.60
C THR A 396 4.91 18.46 42.73
N SER A 397 5.97 17.86 43.27
CA SER A 397 6.83 16.92 42.51
C SER A 397 6.05 15.71 42.01
N VAL A 398 5.25 15.08 42.87
CA VAL A 398 4.42 13.91 42.55
C VAL A 398 3.34 14.26 41.52
N ALA A 399 2.65 15.40 41.71
CA ALA A 399 1.60 15.84 40.78
C ALA A 399 2.14 16.10 39.36
N PHE A 400 3.24 16.86 39.22
CA PHE A 400 3.82 17.19 37.92
C PHE A 400 4.48 15.99 37.25
N THR A 401 5.12 15.09 38.01
CA THR A 401 5.74 13.87 37.47
C THR A 401 4.67 12.94 36.90
N THR A 402 3.56 12.73 37.61
CA THR A 402 2.46 11.90 37.09
C THR A 402 1.75 12.55 35.92
N LEU A 403 1.60 13.88 35.90
CA LEU A 403 1.13 14.59 34.70
C LEU A 403 2.07 14.36 33.50
N ALA A 404 3.39 14.41 33.71
CA ALA A 404 4.38 14.15 32.66
C ALA A 404 4.30 12.71 32.14
N TYR A 405 4.16 11.71 33.02
CA TYR A 405 3.88 10.32 32.61
C TYR A 405 2.61 10.25 31.75
N MET A 406 1.52 10.88 32.17
CA MET A 406 0.26 10.83 31.42
C MET A 406 0.32 11.53 30.06
N ASN A 407 1.19 12.52 29.89
CA ASN A 407 1.47 13.10 28.57
C ASN A 407 2.21 12.12 27.65
N VAL A 408 3.17 11.35 28.17
CA VAL A 408 3.86 10.28 27.43
C VAL A 408 2.87 9.18 27.01
N ALA A 409 1.88 8.87 27.84
CA ALA A 409 0.84 7.87 27.52
C ALA A 409 -0.06 8.23 26.33
N ARG A 410 -0.20 9.52 25.97
CA ARG A 410 -1.13 9.97 24.91
C ARG A 410 -0.83 9.36 23.54
N MET A 411 0.44 9.37 23.14
CA MET A 411 0.86 8.86 21.83
C MET A 411 0.56 7.35 21.69
N PRO A 412 1.03 6.47 22.60
CA PRO A 412 0.67 5.06 22.60
C PRO A 412 -0.83 4.79 22.55
N CYS A 413 -1.64 5.48 23.36
CA CYS A 413 -3.09 5.31 23.36
C CYS A 413 -3.74 5.69 22.02
N SER A 414 -3.28 6.78 21.39
CA SER A 414 -3.83 7.27 20.13
C SER A 414 -3.48 6.37 18.94
N VAL A 415 -2.24 5.90 18.87
CA VAL A 415 -1.71 5.15 17.71
C VAL A 415 -2.06 3.67 17.80
N PHE A 416 -2.23 3.11 19.00
CA PHE A 416 -2.49 1.67 19.20
C PHE A 416 -3.68 1.15 18.37
N SER A 417 -4.82 1.84 18.44
CA SER A 417 -6.03 1.39 17.72
C SER A 417 -5.85 1.42 16.20
N SER A 418 -5.24 2.48 15.65
CA SER A 418 -4.96 2.55 14.21
C SER A 418 -3.95 1.51 13.76
N SER A 419 -2.93 1.21 14.59
CA SER A 419 -1.91 0.22 14.28
C SER A 419 -2.46 -1.21 14.28
N VAL A 420 -3.33 -1.55 15.25
CA VAL A 420 -4.01 -2.85 15.26
C VAL A 420 -4.88 -3.02 14.02
N MET A 421 -5.63 -1.99 13.63
CA MET A 421 -6.44 -2.01 12.41
C MET A 421 -5.56 -2.17 11.16
N GLY A 422 -4.47 -1.40 11.04
CA GLY A 422 -3.54 -1.47 9.91
C GLY A 422 -2.89 -2.85 9.76
N VAL A 423 -2.42 -3.44 10.86
CA VAL A 423 -1.85 -4.80 10.86
C VAL A 423 -2.93 -5.84 10.50
N SER A 424 -4.14 -5.72 11.03
CA SER A 424 -5.24 -6.64 10.69
C SER A 424 -5.60 -6.58 9.20
N GLU A 425 -5.67 -5.37 8.63
CA GLU A 425 -5.92 -5.17 7.19
C GLU A 425 -4.77 -5.70 6.33
N ALA A 426 -3.52 -5.50 6.75
CA ALA A 426 -2.35 -6.04 6.08
C ALA A 426 -2.34 -7.57 6.06
N VAL A 427 -2.64 -8.23 7.19
CA VAL A 427 -2.74 -9.70 7.28
C VAL A 427 -3.83 -10.22 6.35
N ALA A 428 -5.02 -9.62 6.36
CA ALA A 428 -6.11 -10.00 5.45
C ALA A 428 -5.71 -9.83 3.97
N SER A 429 -4.94 -8.79 3.65
CA SER A 429 -4.41 -8.53 2.30
C SER A 429 -3.38 -9.57 1.89
N CYS A 430 -2.43 -9.91 2.77
CA CYS A 430 -1.46 -10.97 2.54
C CYS A 430 -2.11 -12.36 2.37
N ILE A 431 -3.24 -12.64 3.04
CA ILE A 431 -4.00 -13.88 2.83
C ILE A 431 -4.58 -13.92 1.40
N ARG A 432 -5.18 -12.80 0.94
CA ARG A 432 -5.68 -12.70 -0.45
C ARG A 432 -4.56 -12.85 -1.47
N ILE A 433 -3.43 -12.19 -1.26
CA ILE A 433 -2.24 -12.30 -2.12
C ILE A 433 -1.70 -13.73 -2.09
N GLY A 434 -1.64 -14.39 -0.93
CA GLY A 434 -1.22 -15.79 -0.84
C GLY A 434 -2.13 -16.75 -1.61
N LYS A 435 -3.45 -16.53 -1.57
CA LYS A 435 -4.41 -17.27 -2.41
C LYS A 435 -4.16 -17.02 -3.90
N PHE A 436 -3.89 -15.77 -4.29
CA PHE A 436 -3.55 -15.40 -5.67
C PHE A 436 -2.25 -16.06 -6.16
N MET A 437 -1.19 -16.00 -5.34
CA MET A 437 0.10 -16.62 -5.65
C MET A 437 0.04 -18.15 -5.75
N SER A 438 -1.00 -18.77 -5.17
CA SER A 438 -1.23 -20.22 -5.25
C SER A 438 -2.07 -20.64 -6.44
N LEU A 439 -2.54 -19.71 -7.28
CA LEU A 439 -3.27 -20.04 -8.50
C LEU A 439 -2.37 -20.76 -9.51
N ASN A 440 -2.98 -21.59 -10.34
CA ASN A 440 -2.28 -22.39 -11.33
C ASN A 440 -1.57 -21.52 -12.36
N GLU A 441 -0.32 -21.90 -12.68
CA GLU A 441 0.50 -21.25 -13.70
C GLU A 441 0.45 -22.05 -15.01
N VAL A 442 0.66 -21.37 -16.13
CA VAL A 442 0.96 -22.04 -17.40
C VAL A 442 2.34 -22.68 -17.26
N VAL A 443 2.41 -23.99 -17.48
CA VAL A 443 3.71 -24.65 -17.67
C VAL A 443 4.25 -24.15 -19.00
N LEU A 444 5.08 -23.11 -18.95
CA LEU A 444 5.93 -22.75 -20.08
C LEU A 444 6.80 -23.97 -20.34
N SER A 445 6.53 -24.65 -21.46
CA SER A 445 7.44 -25.67 -21.95
C SER A 445 8.78 -24.96 -22.11
N VAL A 446 9.79 -25.36 -21.33
CA VAL A 446 11.14 -24.84 -21.51
C VAL A 446 11.44 -25.04 -22.98
N ASP A 447 11.66 -23.93 -23.70
CA ASP A 447 12.06 -24.01 -25.10
C ASP A 447 13.19 -25.04 -25.17
N PRO A 448 13.05 -26.12 -25.95
CA PRO A 448 14.15 -27.05 -26.10
C PRO A 448 15.37 -26.20 -26.52
N PRO A 449 16.54 -26.41 -25.89
CA PRO A 449 17.72 -25.59 -26.14
C PRO A 449 17.90 -25.48 -27.63
N LEU A 450 18.03 -24.25 -28.16
CA LEU A 450 18.21 -23.90 -29.57
C LEU A 450 18.97 -25.02 -30.29
N GLN A 451 18.23 -25.99 -30.83
CA GLN A 451 18.87 -27.05 -31.58
C GLN A 451 19.34 -26.38 -32.86
N THR A 452 20.65 -26.45 -33.09
CA THR A 452 21.34 -25.85 -34.25
C THR A 452 20.94 -26.48 -35.58
N THR A 453 20.05 -27.47 -35.57
CA THR A 453 19.42 -28.05 -36.75
C THR A 453 18.19 -27.22 -37.14
N PRO A 454 17.97 -26.90 -38.43
CA PRO A 454 16.74 -26.27 -38.89
C PRO A 454 15.60 -27.26 -38.65
N ILE A 455 14.90 -27.11 -37.53
CA ILE A 455 13.73 -27.92 -37.27
C ILE A 455 12.63 -27.45 -38.22
N GLU A 456 12.15 -28.34 -39.09
CA GLU A 456 11.00 -28.05 -39.93
C GLU A 456 9.80 -27.70 -39.04
N ALA A 457 9.27 -26.48 -39.21
CA ALA A 457 8.14 -26.00 -38.45
C ALA A 457 6.93 -26.90 -38.71
N THR A 458 6.59 -27.74 -37.73
CA THR A 458 5.58 -28.79 -37.86
C THR A 458 4.53 -28.61 -36.79
N VAL A 459 3.27 -28.70 -37.19
CA VAL A 459 2.12 -28.70 -36.29
C VAL A 459 1.41 -30.03 -36.46
N GLN A 460 1.31 -30.79 -35.36
CA GLN A 460 0.63 -32.08 -35.34
C GLN A 460 -0.23 -32.21 -34.09
N MET A 461 -1.46 -32.64 -34.25
CA MET A 461 -2.35 -33.08 -33.17
C MET A 461 -2.88 -34.46 -33.50
N GLN A 462 -2.88 -35.37 -32.52
CA GLN A 462 -3.46 -36.71 -32.68
C GLN A 462 -4.48 -36.97 -31.58
N ARG A 463 -5.73 -37.22 -31.98
CA ARG A 463 -6.87 -37.50 -31.10
C ARG A 463 -6.93 -36.58 -29.87
N ALA A 464 -6.66 -35.30 -30.09
CA ALA A 464 -6.47 -34.34 -29.02
C ALA A 464 -7.82 -33.79 -28.55
N ASN A 465 -8.04 -33.86 -27.23
CA ASN A 465 -9.23 -33.35 -26.57
C ASN A 465 -8.87 -32.14 -25.72
N PHE A 466 -9.61 -31.03 -25.86
CA PHE A 466 -9.34 -29.79 -25.14
C PHE A 466 -10.60 -29.26 -24.45
N SER A 467 -10.40 -28.67 -23.27
CA SER A 467 -11.47 -28.00 -22.54
C SER A 467 -10.95 -26.78 -21.80
N TRP A 468 -11.77 -25.74 -21.83
CA TRP A 468 -11.56 -24.55 -21.02
C TRP A 468 -11.88 -24.79 -19.54
N ASN A 469 -12.73 -25.76 -19.19
CA ASN A 469 -13.36 -25.84 -17.86
C ASN A 469 -12.69 -26.82 -16.89
N ILE A 470 -11.46 -27.26 -17.17
CA ILE A 470 -10.76 -28.24 -16.34
C ILE A 470 -9.67 -27.54 -15.54
N ASP A 471 -9.69 -27.78 -14.22
CA ASP A 471 -8.66 -27.35 -13.28
C ASP A 471 -7.52 -28.39 -13.28
N PRO A 472 -6.27 -28.03 -13.60
CA PRO A 472 -5.15 -28.96 -13.72
C PRO A 472 -4.70 -29.59 -12.37
N SER A 473 -5.30 -29.20 -11.24
CA SER A 473 -4.90 -29.64 -9.89
C SER A 473 -5.35 -31.08 -9.50
N GLY A 474 -5.94 -31.86 -10.41
CA GLY A 474 -6.17 -33.30 -10.19
C GLY A 474 -7.15 -33.65 -9.06
N ARG A 475 -8.00 -32.70 -8.62
CA ARG A 475 -9.00 -32.94 -7.56
C ARG A 475 -10.37 -33.40 -8.07
N GLN A 476 -10.55 -33.49 -9.38
CA GLN A 476 -11.70 -34.17 -9.96
C GLN A 476 -11.26 -35.58 -10.32
N GLU A 477 -11.85 -36.58 -9.67
CA GLU A 477 -11.78 -37.96 -10.13
C GLU A 477 -12.23 -38.02 -11.59
N ALA A 478 -11.64 -38.92 -12.38
CA ALA A 478 -11.92 -39.07 -13.81
C ALA A 478 -13.42 -39.31 -14.14
N SER A 479 -14.25 -39.57 -13.13
CA SER A 479 -15.71 -39.72 -13.15
C SER A 479 -16.50 -38.40 -13.15
N GLU A 480 -15.92 -37.25 -12.79
CA GLU A 480 -16.61 -35.94 -12.74
C GLU A 480 -16.34 -35.04 -13.97
N ILE A 481 -15.71 -35.56 -15.03
CA ILE A 481 -15.52 -34.83 -16.31
C ILE A 481 -16.86 -34.84 -17.10
N GLU A 482 -17.93 -34.32 -16.51
CA GLU A 482 -19.23 -34.08 -17.16
C GLU A 482 -19.34 -32.67 -17.75
N GLY A 483 -18.22 -32.00 -18.00
CA GLY A 483 -18.19 -30.75 -18.76
C GLY A 483 -18.17 -31.00 -20.27
N PRO A 484 -18.94 -30.26 -21.09
CA PRO A 484 -18.82 -30.37 -22.55
C PRO A 484 -17.41 -29.99 -22.99
N MET A 485 -16.67 -30.95 -23.54
CA MET A 485 -15.36 -30.67 -24.17
C MET A 485 -15.52 -29.64 -25.29
N THR A 486 -14.65 -28.62 -25.29
CA THR A 486 -14.69 -27.55 -26.29
C THR A 486 -14.22 -28.03 -27.66
N LEU A 487 -13.20 -28.88 -27.69
CA LEU A 487 -12.69 -29.54 -28.89
C LEU A 487 -12.58 -31.04 -28.61
N LYS A 488 -13.12 -31.86 -29.52
CA LYS A 488 -13.21 -33.32 -29.37
C LYS A 488 -12.50 -34.02 -30.52
N ASP A 489 -11.65 -34.97 -30.19
CA ASP A 489 -10.94 -35.88 -31.10
C ASP A 489 -10.28 -35.18 -32.30
N ILE A 490 -9.57 -34.09 -32.03
CA ILE A 490 -8.91 -33.32 -33.09
C ILE A 490 -7.65 -34.04 -33.55
N SER A 491 -7.64 -34.45 -34.82
CA SER A 491 -6.48 -35.01 -35.50
C SER A 491 -6.15 -34.16 -36.72
N LEU A 492 -5.02 -33.45 -36.68
CA LEU A 492 -4.59 -32.56 -37.76
C LEU A 492 -3.07 -32.58 -37.90
N THR A 493 -2.59 -32.47 -39.14
CA THR A 493 -1.17 -32.31 -39.46
C THR A 493 -1.05 -31.18 -40.49
N ILE A 494 -0.32 -30.13 -40.15
CA ILE A 494 -0.07 -28.99 -41.06
C ILE A 494 1.38 -29.09 -41.54
N ALA A 495 1.55 -29.21 -42.86
CA ALA A 495 2.86 -29.25 -43.48
C ALA A 495 3.51 -27.85 -43.51
N PRO A 496 4.85 -27.75 -43.44
CA PRO A 496 5.56 -26.49 -43.58
C PRO A 496 5.21 -25.78 -44.90
N ASN A 497 5.26 -24.44 -44.90
CA ASN A 497 5.04 -23.60 -46.10
C ASN A 497 3.66 -23.77 -46.76
N THR A 498 2.61 -24.07 -45.99
CA THR A 498 1.24 -24.18 -46.48
C THR A 498 0.32 -23.11 -45.88
N LEU A 499 -0.67 -22.67 -46.66
CA LEU A 499 -1.79 -21.85 -46.16
C LEU A 499 -2.96 -22.76 -45.81
N THR A 500 -3.24 -22.92 -44.51
CA THR A 500 -4.37 -23.70 -44.02
C THR A 500 -5.53 -22.77 -43.65
N ILE A 501 -6.73 -23.06 -44.15
CA ILE A 501 -7.94 -22.27 -43.90
C ILE A 501 -8.88 -23.05 -42.98
N VAL A 502 -9.35 -22.42 -41.90
CA VAL A 502 -10.32 -23.00 -40.95
C VAL A 502 -11.67 -22.32 -41.14
N VAL A 503 -12.69 -23.09 -41.53
CA VAL A 503 -14.06 -22.59 -41.75
C VAL A 503 -15.07 -23.31 -40.84
N GLY A 504 -16.16 -22.64 -40.50
CA GLY A 504 -17.24 -23.22 -39.69
C GLY A 504 -18.19 -22.16 -39.12
N PRO A 505 -19.36 -22.57 -38.62
CA PRO A 505 -20.37 -21.66 -38.07
C PRO A 505 -19.87 -20.90 -36.83
N VAL A 506 -20.54 -19.82 -36.44
CA VAL A 506 -20.22 -19.09 -35.19
C VAL A 506 -20.36 -20.05 -34.00
N GLY A 507 -19.40 -20.01 -33.07
CA GLY A 507 -19.37 -20.92 -31.92
C GLY A 507 -18.81 -22.32 -32.19
N SER A 508 -18.36 -22.64 -33.41
CA SER A 508 -17.81 -23.97 -33.76
C SER A 508 -16.42 -24.29 -33.18
N GLY A 509 -15.86 -23.45 -32.31
CA GLY A 509 -14.55 -23.67 -31.70
C GLY A 509 -13.32 -23.23 -32.52
N LYS A 510 -13.48 -22.45 -33.60
CA LYS A 510 -12.36 -21.97 -34.43
C LYS A 510 -11.28 -21.23 -33.62
N SER A 511 -11.68 -20.25 -32.81
CA SER A 511 -10.75 -19.51 -31.95
C SER A 511 -10.14 -20.44 -30.88
N SER A 512 -10.92 -21.37 -30.34
CA SER A 512 -10.42 -22.39 -29.39
C SER A 512 -9.36 -23.30 -30.02
N LEU A 513 -9.45 -23.62 -31.32
CA LEU A 513 -8.44 -24.38 -32.04
C LEU A 513 -7.11 -23.61 -32.11
N ILE A 514 -7.16 -22.29 -32.36
CA ILE A 514 -5.96 -21.44 -32.33
C ILE A 514 -5.38 -21.36 -30.91
N SER A 515 -6.20 -21.20 -29.88
CA SER A 515 -5.74 -21.26 -28.48
C SER A 515 -5.15 -22.63 -28.11
N ALA A 516 -5.66 -23.72 -28.68
CA ALA A 516 -5.06 -25.06 -28.54
C ALA A 516 -3.69 -25.14 -29.20
N LEU A 517 -3.52 -24.53 -30.38
CA LEU A 517 -2.22 -24.42 -31.02
C LEU A 517 -1.23 -23.57 -30.23
N LEU A 518 -1.69 -22.54 -29.52
CA LEU A 518 -0.83 -21.72 -28.64
C LEU A 518 -0.54 -22.38 -27.29
N GLY A 519 -1.34 -23.36 -26.87
CA GLY A 519 -1.22 -24.02 -25.58
C GLY A 519 -1.94 -23.31 -24.43
N GLU A 520 -2.87 -22.41 -24.73
CA GLU A 520 -3.63 -21.64 -23.71
C GLU A 520 -4.82 -22.42 -23.13
N ILE A 521 -5.34 -23.41 -23.87
CA ILE A 521 -6.42 -24.31 -23.43
C ILE A 521 -5.83 -25.64 -22.96
N HIS A 522 -6.40 -26.18 -21.88
CA HIS A 522 -5.89 -27.42 -21.29
C HIS A 522 -6.18 -28.62 -22.19
N GLN A 523 -5.14 -29.42 -22.43
CA GLN A 523 -5.24 -30.69 -23.12
C GLN A 523 -5.59 -31.79 -22.10
N ILE A 524 -6.64 -32.54 -22.38
CA ILE A 524 -7.14 -33.63 -21.51
C ILE A 524 -6.48 -34.94 -21.91
N SER A 525 -6.42 -35.20 -23.22
CA SER A 525 -5.91 -36.44 -23.79
C SER A 525 -5.49 -36.22 -25.25
N GLY A 526 -4.79 -37.21 -25.82
CA GLY A 526 -4.18 -37.13 -27.14
C GLY A 526 -2.77 -36.51 -27.11
N SER A 527 -2.26 -36.08 -28.26
CA SER A 527 -0.97 -35.40 -28.39
C SER A 527 -1.10 -34.07 -29.15
N ARG A 528 -0.31 -33.07 -28.73
CA ARG A 528 -0.13 -31.78 -29.40
C ARG A 528 1.37 -31.53 -29.53
N LEU A 529 1.82 -31.33 -30.76
CA LEU A 529 3.18 -30.95 -31.11
C LEU A 529 3.11 -29.69 -31.97
N VAL A 530 3.72 -28.60 -31.49
CA VAL A 530 3.89 -27.35 -32.24
C VAL A 530 5.36 -27.01 -32.16
N ASN A 531 6.03 -27.00 -33.31
CA ASN A 531 7.47 -26.78 -33.38
C ASN A 531 7.77 -25.52 -34.20
N GLY A 532 8.58 -24.62 -33.64
CA GLY A 532 8.95 -23.34 -34.26
C GLY A 532 8.41 -22.10 -33.54
N ARG A 533 8.75 -20.92 -34.07
CA ARG A 533 8.28 -19.62 -33.57
C ARG A 533 6.88 -19.33 -34.09
N VAL A 534 5.98 -18.90 -33.20
CA VAL A 534 4.58 -18.61 -33.53
C VAL A 534 4.34 -17.11 -33.51
N ALA A 535 3.62 -16.60 -34.51
CA ALA A 535 3.05 -15.26 -34.51
C ALA A 535 1.53 -15.37 -34.37
N TYR A 536 0.93 -14.51 -33.54
CA TYR A 536 -0.50 -14.54 -33.24
C TYR A 536 -1.11 -13.16 -33.45
N VAL A 537 -2.28 -13.13 -34.08
CA VAL A 537 -3.13 -11.94 -34.23
C VAL A 537 -4.47 -12.24 -33.59
N ASN A 538 -4.84 -11.45 -32.59
CA ASN A 538 -6.08 -11.65 -31.85
C ASN A 538 -7.30 -11.18 -32.67
N GLN A 539 -8.47 -11.77 -32.40
CA GLN A 539 -9.73 -11.38 -33.03
C GLN A 539 -10.11 -9.93 -32.70
N GLU A 540 -9.91 -9.53 -31.45
CA GLU A 540 -9.97 -8.13 -31.02
C GLU A 540 -8.55 -7.56 -30.98
N ALA A 541 -8.30 -6.53 -31.78
CA ALA A 541 -6.99 -5.90 -31.86
C ALA A 541 -6.61 -5.28 -30.50
N TRP A 542 -5.42 -5.60 -30.01
CA TRP A 542 -4.83 -4.99 -28.83
C TRP A 542 -3.69 -4.06 -29.26
N ILE A 543 -3.76 -2.81 -28.81
CA ILE A 543 -2.81 -1.74 -29.17
C ILE A 543 -2.22 -1.21 -27.87
N GLN A 544 -0.89 -1.19 -27.77
CA GLN A 544 -0.16 -0.59 -26.66
C GLN A 544 -0.29 0.93 -26.69
N HIS A 545 -0.22 1.55 -25.51
CA HIS A 545 -0.15 3.00 -25.37
C HIS A 545 1.26 3.51 -25.74
N ALA A 546 1.61 3.36 -27.02
CA ALA A 546 2.87 3.75 -27.63
C ALA A 546 2.59 4.33 -29.03
N THR A 547 3.63 4.73 -29.76
CA THR A 547 3.43 5.18 -31.14
C THR A 547 2.96 4.02 -32.03
N LEU A 548 2.35 4.33 -33.18
CA LEU A 548 1.99 3.30 -34.16
C LEU A 548 3.23 2.51 -34.59
N LYS A 549 4.36 3.20 -34.79
CA LYS A 549 5.64 2.60 -35.14
C LYS A 549 6.09 1.58 -34.09
N ASP A 550 6.02 1.94 -32.81
CA ASP A 550 6.40 1.03 -31.72
C ASP A 550 5.44 -0.15 -31.57
N ASN A 551 4.16 0.04 -31.86
CA ASN A 551 3.19 -1.07 -31.89
C ASN A 551 3.51 -2.10 -32.98
N ILE A 552 3.96 -1.64 -34.16
CA ILE A 552 4.34 -2.52 -35.28
C ILE A 552 5.68 -3.20 -35.02
N LEU A 553 6.69 -2.45 -34.53
CA LEU A 553 8.01 -3.00 -34.22
C LEU A 553 8.00 -3.90 -32.98
N PHE A 554 7.11 -3.60 -32.03
CA PHE A 554 6.99 -4.26 -30.73
C PHE A 554 8.31 -4.20 -29.95
N THR A 555 9.11 -5.28 -29.97
CA THR A 555 10.44 -5.36 -29.34
C THR A 555 11.58 -5.41 -30.35
N SER A 556 11.29 -5.39 -31.66
CA SER A 556 12.29 -5.50 -32.71
C SER A 556 12.99 -4.16 -32.97
N ALA A 557 14.26 -4.22 -33.35
CA ALA A 557 14.98 -3.05 -33.86
C ALA A 557 14.33 -2.56 -35.17
N PHE A 558 14.40 -1.25 -35.40
CA PHE A 558 13.87 -0.65 -36.62
C PHE A 558 14.73 -1.01 -37.82
N ASP A 559 14.09 -1.54 -38.86
CA ASP A 559 14.68 -1.87 -40.16
C ASP A 559 13.79 -1.24 -41.23
N ASP A 560 14.26 -0.16 -41.86
CA ASP A 560 13.52 0.62 -42.86
C ASP A 560 12.98 -0.27 -43.99
N VAL A 561 13.84 -1.13 -44.56
CA VAL A 561 13.49 -1.94 -45.74
C VAL A 561 12.42 -2.98 -45.41
N LYS A 562 12.47 -3.55 -44.21
CA LYS A 562 11.49 -4.53 -43.76
C LYS A 562 10.18 -3.88 -43.32
N TYR A 563 10.24 -2.68 -42.75
CA TYR A 563 9.07 -1.95 -42.27
C TYR A 563 8.21 -1.40 -43.41
N ASP A 564 8.84 -1.01 -44.53
CA ASP A 564 8.15 -0.49 -45.72
C ASP A 564 7.51 -1.58 -46.60
N ARG A 565 7.87 -2.85 -46.38
CA ARG A 565 7.27 -4.02 -47.06
C ARG A 565 6.03 -4.51 -46.32
#